data_AF-A0A832XY61-F1
#
_entry.id   AF-A0A832XY61-F1
#
_cell.length_a   1.000
_cell.length_b   1.000
_cell.length_c   1.000
_cell.angle_alpha   90.00
_cell.angle_beta   90.00
_cell.angle_gamma   90.00
#
_symmetry.space_group_name_H-M   'P 1'
#
loop_
_entity.id
_entity.type
_entity.pdbx_description
1 polymer ?
#
loop_
_entity_poly.entity_id
_entity_poly.type
_entity_poly.pdbx_seq_one_letter_code
_entity_poly.pdbx_strand_id
1 'polypeptide(L)'
;MAQGYENLELKEMERAAKEDGKLIIYASLRGVLQNSVKAFRKKYEHLNLHVEYISSHPVPIERRIEREAELFKDLPSDGDNRHIEPGTADVVIMPQFMLIQMTNKGMLRECNSYIKKTHLKLWPDIIKNEKATWAAMAVEPTGVVYNDALFNKLYADKGGLDYLPTTFDEYVDPKWTEVNGKIGIAGQKIQTSHAIQSLVRFPEGKMGFYYLISLKEHIGESKWTELMKL
;
A
#
# COMPACT_ATOMS: atom_id res chain seq x y z
N MET A 1 -31.82 15.93 -11.80
CA MET A 1 -31.43 16.97 -10.81
C MET A 1 -30.14 16.63 -10.06
N ALA A 2 -29.87 15.38 -9.65
CA ALA A 2 -28.63 15.01 -8.93
C ALA A 2 -27.32 15.29 -9.69
N GLN A 3 -27.27 15.00 -11.00
CA GLN A 3 -26.07 15.20 -11.83
C GLN A 3 -25.63 16.67 -12.00
N GLY A 4 -26.56 17.63 -11.79
CA GLY A 4 -26.27 19.07 -11.87
C GLY A 4 -25.64 19.63 -10.59
N TYR A 5 -26.00 19.09 -9.42
CA TYR A 5 -25.44 19.47 -8.13
C TYR A 5 -24.05 18.86 -7.91
N GLU A 6 -23.86 17.60 -8.32
CA GLU A 6 -22.54 16.92 -8.28
C GLU A 6 -21.47 17.68 -9.07
N ASN A 7 -21.88 18.32 -10.17
CA ASN A 7 -21.00 19.11 -11.03
C ASN A 7 -20.71 20.52 -10.46
N LEU A 8 -21.54 21.01 -9.52
CA LEU A 8 -21.32 22.29 -8.85
C LEU A 8 -20.31 22.15 -7.71
N GLU A 9 -20.48 21.15 -6.85
CA GLU A 9 -19.56 20.91 -5.72
C GLU A 9 -18.16 20.51 -6.20
N LEU A 10 -18.04 19.73 -7.28
CA LEU A 10 -16.73 19.42 -7.89
C LEU A 10 -16.00 20.70 -8.34
N LYS A 11 -16.71 21.62 -8.99
CA LYS A 11 -16.14 22.89 -9.45
C LYS A 11 -15.74 23.80 -8.30
N GLU A 12 -16.49 23.79 -7.20
CA GLU A 12 -16.13 24.53 -5.99
C GLU A 12 -14.85 23.97 -5.35
N MET A 13 -14.71 22.63 -5.29
CA MET A 13 -13.49 21.98 -4.85
C MET A 13 -12.30 22.29 -5.77
N GLU A 14 -12.49 22.27 -7.09
CA GLU A 14 -11.44 22.65 -8.05
C GLU A 14 -11.01 24.11 -7.90
N ARG A 15 -11.96 25.02 -7.63
CA ARG A 15 -11.65 26.43 -7.35
C ARG A 15 -10.83 26.58 -6.07
N ALA A 16 -11.24 25.92 -4.98
CA ALA A 16 -10.49 25.95 -3.72
C ALA A 16 -9.07 25.37 -3.89
N ALA A 17 -8.94 24.25 -4.58
CA ALA A 17 -7.63 23.66 -4.88
C ALA A 17 -6.73 24.62 -5.67
N LYS A 18 -7.29 25.34 -6.66
CA LYS A 18 -6.55 26.35 -7.42
C LYS A 18 -6.08 27.53 -6.55
N GLU A 19 -6.87 27.93 -5.56
CA GLU A 19 -6.50 28.99 -4.61
C GLU A 19 -5.37 28.54 -3.67
N ASP A 20 -5.37 27.28 -3.24
CA ASP A 20 -4.31 26.71 -2.39
C ASP A 20 -3.00 26.47 -3.19
N GLY A 21 -3.11 26.03 -4.44
CA GLY A 21 -2.00 25.95 -5.38
C GLY A 21 -0.95 24.86 -5.09
N LYS A 22 -1.11 24.05 -4.04
CA LYS A 22 -0.17 22.98 -3.64
C LYS A 22 -0.91 21.70 -3.26
N LEU A 23 -0.28 20.55 -3.52
CA LEU A 23 -0.73 19.23 -3.08
C LEU A 23 0.47 18.37 -2.69
N ILE A 24 0.58 17.97 -1.43
CA ILE A 24 1.66 17.13 -0.90
C ILE A 24 1.14 15.71 -0.70
N ILE A 25 1.73 14.74 -1.39
CA ILE A 25 1.35 13.33 -1.35
C ILE A 25 2.51 12.51 -0.78
N TYR A 26 2.26 11.81 0.34
CA TYR A 26 3.18 10.81 0.88
C TYR A 26 2.68 9.41 0.53
N ALA A 27 3.55 8.56 0.02
CA ALA A 27 3.17 7.23 -0.44
C ALA A 27 4.17 6.13 -0.09
N SER A 28 3.69 4.92 0.14
CA SER A 28 4.54 3.75 0.42
C SER A 28 4.94 2.94 -0.83
N LEU A 29 4.45 3.31 -2.01
CA LEU A 29 4.64 2.58 -3.27
C LEU A 29 5.03 3.56 -4.37
N ARG A 30 6.21 3.40 -4.98
CA ARG A 30 6.71 4.38 -5.95
C ARG A 30 6.20 4.15 -7.37
N GLY A 31 6.30 2.91 -7.87
CA GLY A 31 6.08 2.61 -9.29
C GLY A 31 4.68 2.96 -9.82
N VAL A 32 3.66 2.23 -9.35
CA VAL A 32 2.28 2.36 -9.87
C VAL A 32 1.69 3.74 -9.54
N LEU A 33 1.93 4.25 -8.33
CA LEU A 33 1.34 5.52 -7.88
C LEU A 33 1.94 6.73 -8.61
N GLN A 34 3.20 6.67 -9.06
CA GLN A 34 3.78 7.76 -9.83
C GLN A 34 3.03 7.98 -11.17
N ASN A 35 2.53 6.92 -11.81
CA ASN A 35 1.71 7.06 -13.02
C ASN A 35 0.34 7.67 -12.72
N SER A 36 -0.28 7.32 -11.59
CA SER A 36 -1.52 7.96 -11.13
C SER A 36 -1.33 9.45 -10.87
N VAL A 37 -0.21 9.84 -10.25
CA VAL A 37 0.13 11.27 -10.02
C VAL A 37 0.37 12.01 -11.34
N LYS A 38 1.05 11.39 -12.32
CA LYS A 38 1.20 11.97 -13.66
C LYS A 38 -0.14 12.16 -14.36
N ALA A 39 -1.03 11.17 -14.29
CA ALA A 39 -2.37 11.25 -14.86
C ALA A 39 -3.21 12.35 -14.19
N PHE A 40 -3.13 12.46 -12.87
CA PHE A 40 -3.76 13.54 -12.10
C PHE A 40 -3.28 14.91 -12.56
N ARG A 41 -1.96 15.13 -12.61
CA ARG A 41 -1.36 16.39 -13.07
C ARG A 41 -1.83 16.77 -14.47
N LYS A 42 -1.89 15.81 -15.40
CA LYS A 42 -2.37 16.04 -16.77
C LYS A 42 -3.86 16.39 -16.80
N LYS A 43 -4.70 15.68 -16.04
CA LYS A 43 -6.15 15.93 -16.01
C LYS A 43 -6.48 17.31 -15.42
N TYR A 44 -5.72 17.74 -14.42
CA TYR A 44 -5.95 18.97 -13.67
C TYR A 44 -4.89 20.06 -13.97
N GLU A 45 -4.28 20.02 -15.15
CA GLU A 45 -3.22 20.96 -15.55
C GLU A 45 -3.70 22.42 -15.48
N HIS A 46 -4.96 22.67 -15.83
CA HIS A 46 -5.60 23.99 -15.78
C HIS A 46 -5.71 24.59 -14.36
N LEU A 47 -5.50 23.80 -13.30
CA LEU A 47 -5.48 24.26 -11.92
C LEU A 47 -4.09 24.78 -11.48
N ASN A 48 -3.03 24.54 -12.26
CA ASN A 48 -1.66 24.97 -11.97
C ASN A 48 -1.13 24.54 -10.58
N LEU A 49 -1.54 23.37 -10.09
CA LEU A 49 -1.13 22.87 -8.77
C LEU A 49 0.35 22.45 -8.73
N HIS A 50 1.09 22.92 -7.72
CA HIS A 50 2.38 22.33 -7.36
C HIS A 50 2.17 21.01 -6.60
N VAL A 51 2.34 19.89 -7.29
CA VAL A 51 2.19 18.57 -6.67
C VAL A 51 3.54 18.03 -6.19
N GLU A 52 3.75 17.95 -4.89
CA GLU A 52 4.90 17.29 -4.28
C GLU A 52 4.56 15.81 -4.02
N TYR A 53 5.40 14.89 -4.49
CA TYR A 53 5.19 13.46 -4.31
C TYR A 53 6.41 12.81 -3.68
N ILE A 54 6.25 12.33 -2.45
CA ILE A 54 7.30 11.71 -1.65
C ILE A 54 6.93 10.24 -1.45
N SER A 55 7.77 9.35 -1.97
CA SER A 55 7.59 7.91 -1.80
C SER A 55 8.74 7.31 -0.99
N SER A 56 8.43 6.48 0.00
CA SER A 56 9.44 5.71 0.75
C SER A 56 8.82 4.42 1.28
N HIS A 57 9.58 3.63 2.04
CA HIS A 57 9.01 2.56 2.85
C HIS A 57 7.98 3.16 3.84
N PRO A 58 6.89 2.46 4.19
CA PRO A 58 5.79 3.01 4.98
C PRO A 58 6.24 3.45 6.39
N VAL A 59 7.15 2.72 7.04
CA VAL A 59 7.70 3.09 8.37
C VAL A 59 8.38 4.47 8.37
N PRO A 60 9.33 4.79 7.47
CA PRO A 60 9.85 6.15 7.33
C PRO A 60 8.80 7.24 7.08
N ILE A 61 7.75 6.93 6.29
CA ILE A 61 6.66 7.89 6.02
C ILE A 61 5.87 8.17 7.29
N GLU A 62 5.44 7.11 8.01
CA GLU A 62 4.71 7.25 9.27
C GLU A 62 5.51 8.09 10.27
N ARG A 63 6.78 7.76 10.51
CA ARG A 63 7.65 8.51 11.44
C ARG A 63 7.81 9.98 11.06
N ARG A 64 7.85 10.27 9.76
CA ARG A 64 7.91 11.64 9.27
C ARG A 64 6.63 12.39 9.61
N ILE A 65 5.47 11.79 9.36
CA ILE A 65 4.17 12.40 9.67
C ILE A 65 4.01 12.58 11.18
N GLU A 66 4.43 11.61 12.01
CA GLU A 66 4.41 11.75 13.48
C GLU A 66 5.24 12.94 13.94
N ARG A 67 6.46 13.08 13.39
CA ARG A 67 7.33 14.22 13.71
C ARG A 67 6.72 15.54 13.26
N GLU A 68 6.15 15.59 12.05
CA GLU A 68 5.48 16.77 11.52
C GLU A 68 4.25 17.15 12.36
N ALA A 69 3.42 16.19 12.72
CA ALA A 69 2.24 16.41 13.57
C ALA A 69 2.62 17.01 14.93
N GLU A 70 3.68 16.52 15.57
CA GLU A 70 4.19 17.07 16.82
C GLU A 70 4.74 18.50 16.65
N LEU A 71 5.44 18.78 15.55
CA LEU A 71 5.96 20.12 15.25
C LEU A 71 4.84 21.15 15.00
N PHE A 72 3.69 20.69 14.50
CA PHE A 72 2.58 21.56 14.08
C PHE A 72 1.42 21.60 15.08
N LYS A 73 1.48 20.84 16.17
CA LYS A 73 0.37 20.73 17.14
C LYS A 73 -0.05 22.07 17.77
N ASP A 74 0.90 23.01 17.89
CA ASP A 74 0.69 24.31 18.53
C ASP A 74 0.42 25.43 17.50
N LEU A 75 0.34 25.09 16.20
CA LEU A 75 -0.01 26.07 15.17
C LEU A 75 -1.52 26.36 15.19
N PRO A 76 -1.93 27.64 15.06
CA PRO A 76 -3.35 28.00 15.07
C PRO A 76 -4.09 27.32 13.91
N SER A 77 -5.16 26.58 14.21
CA SER A 77 -5.96 25.83 13.22
C SER A 77 -6.76 26.72 12.24
N ASP A 78 -6.83 28.00 12.54
CA ASP A 78 -7.72 29.04 12.05
C ASP A 78 -6.95 30.17 11.35
N GLY A 79 -5.62 30.10 11.36
CA GLY A 79 -4.74 30.93 10.54
C GLY A 79 -4.45 30.25 9.21
N ASP A 80 -4.31 31.04 8.16
CA ASP A 80 -3.83 30.63 6.84
C ASP A 80 -2.42 30.01 6.92
N ASN A 81 -2.35 28.74 7.32
CA ASN A 81 -1.11 27.98 7.49
C ASN A 81 -0.59 27.42 6.15
N ARG A 82 -1.21 27.81 5.03
CA ARG A 82 -0.81 27.39 3.67
C ARG A 82 0.61 27.84 3.32
N HIS A 83 1.16 28.79 4.07
CA HIS A 83 2.50 29.34 3.92
C HIS A 83 3.53 28.79 4.91
N ILE A 84 3.13 27.97 5.89
CA ILE A 84 4.07 27.38 6.84
C ILE A 84 4.72 26.17 6.18
N GLU A 85 5.96 26.35 5.73
CA GLU A 85 6.75 25.27 5.18
C GLU A 85 7.71 24.65 6.20
N PRO A 86 7.82 23.30 6.23
CA PRO A 86 7.02 22.36 5.45
C PRO A 86 5.69 22.06 6.16
N GLY A 87 4.54 22.20 5.50
CA GLY A 87 3.31 21.55 5.99
C GLY A 87 3.46 20.02 5.98
N THR A 88 2.54 19.29 6.62
CA THR A 88 2.50 17.82 6.51
C THR A 88 1.80 17.39 5.21
N ALA A 89 1.66 16.07 4.98
CA ALA A 89 1.01 15.55 3.79
C ALA A 89 -0.50 15.83 3.77
N ASP A 90 -1.00 16.27 2.61
CA ASP A 90 -2.44 16.40 2.33
C ASP A 90 -3.09 15.03 2.08
N VAL A 91 -2.32 14.12 1.44
CA VAL A 91 -2.76 12.78 1.08
C VAL A 91 -1.69 11.76 1.46
N VAL A 92 -2.12 10.70 2.14
CA VAL A 92 -1.26 9.58 2.54
C VAL A 92 -1.76 8.29 1.90
N ILE A 93 -0.89 7.61 1.14
CA ILE A 93 -1.19 6.36 0.46
C ILE A 93 -0.27 5.26 0.99
N MET A 94 -0.80 4.41 1.85
CA MET A 94 -0.03 3.38 2.57
C MET A 94 -0.81 2.07 2.68
N PRO A 95 -0.18 0.96 3.12
CA PRO A 95 -0.90 -0.27 3.37
C PRO A 95 -1.98 -0.06 4.43
N GLN A 96 -3.07 -0.80 4.31
CA GLN A 96 -4.27 -0.62 5.13
C GLN A 96 -3.97 -0.64 6.64
N PHE A 97 -3.12 -1.56 7.11
CA PHE A 97 -2.78 -1.67 8.53
C PHE A 97 -2.18 -0.39 9.11
N MET A 98 -1.34 0.32 8.35
CA MET A 98 -0.76 1.59 8.81
C MET A 98 -1.81 2.71 8.84
N LEU A 99 -2.72 2.75 7.86
CA LEU A 99 -3.83 3.72 7.87
C LEU A 99 -4.76 3.49 9.06
N ILE A 100 -4.97 2.23 9.47
CA ILE A 100 -5.71 1.87 10.69
C ILE A 100 -4.96 2.40 11.92
N GLN A 101 -3.65 2.15 12.05
CA GLN A 101 -2.85 2.64 13.17
C GLN A 101 -2.87 4.17 13.26
N MET A 102 -2.67 4.87 12.14
CA MET A 102 -2.74 6.34 12.09
C MET A 102 -4.13 6.89 12.44
N THR A 103 -5.20 6.20 12.01
CA THR A 103 -6.58 6.56 12.42
C THR A 103 -6.74 6.46 13.93
N ASN A 104 -6.23 5.38 14.55
CA ASN A 104 -6.29 5.19 15.99
C ASN A 104 -5.47 6.24 16.77
N LYS A 105 -4.40 6.76 16.16
CA LYS A 105 -3.60 7.88 16.68
C LYS A 105 -4.24 9.26 16.44
N GLY A 106 -5.38 9.34 15.76
CA GLY A 106 -6.05 10.61 15.45
C GLY A 106 -5.35 11.45 14.36
N MET A 107 -4.47 10.83 13.57
CA MET A 107 -3.64 11.54 12.59
C MET A 107 -4.32 11.73 11.21
N LEU A 108 -5.47 11.10 10.98
CA LEU A 108 -6.19 11.16 9.70
C LEU A 108 -7.52 11.89 9.87
N ARG A 109 -7.81 12.82 8.97
CA ARG A 109 -9.09 13.53 8.89
C ARG A 109 -10.15 12.66 8.22
N GLU A 110 -11.40 12.82 8.62
CA GLU A 110 -12.53 12.28 7.85
C GLU A 110 -12.58 12.89 6.43
N CYS A 111 -12.96 12.07 5.46
CA CYS A 111 -13.18 12.52 4.10
C CYS A 111 -14.33 13.53 4.03
N ASN A 112 -14.30 14.41 3.02
CA ASN A 112 -15.37 15.37 2.78
C ASN A 112 -16.74 14.67 2.68
N SER A 113 -17.77 15.27 3.29
CA SER A 113 -19.12 14.71 3.35
C SER A 113 -19.73 14.42 1.97
N TYR A 114 -19.39 15.20 0.93
CA TYR A 114 -19.77 14.97 -0.45
C TYR A 114 -19.21 13.65 -0.96
N ILE A 115 -17.90 13.44 -0.84
CA ILE A 115 -17.20 12.22 -1.27
C ILE A 115 -17.73 11.01 -0.50
N LYS A 116 -18.03 11.17 0.80
CA LYS A 116 -18.66 10.13 1.63
C LYS A 116 -20.02 9.70 1.09
N LYS A 117 -20.88 10.66 0.70
CA LYS A 117 -22.25 10.41 0.23
C LYS A 117 -22.35 9.96 -1.23
N THR A 118 -21.39 10.33 -2.06
CA THR A 118 -21.38 10.03 -3.50
C THR A 118 -20.48 8.83 -3.84
N HIS A 119 -19.17 8.98 -3.67
CA HIS A 119 -18.19 8.01 -4.17
C HIS A 119 -18.03 6.83 -3.21
N LEU A 120 -17.76 7.10 -1.93
CA LEU A 120 -17.49 6.05 -0.94
C LEU A 120 -18.74 5.25 -0.55
N LYS A 121 -19.94 5.81 -0.76
CA LYS A 121 -21.20 5.08 -0.57
C LYS A 121 -21.28 3.84 -1.45
N LEU A 122 -20.66 3.87 -2.64
CA LEU A 122 -20.68 2.76 -3.59
C LEU A 122 -19.64 1.68 -3.26
N TRP A 123 -18.71 1.96 -2.34
CA TRP A 123 -17.61 1.06 -2.02
C TRP A 123 -18.02 0.08 -0.92
N PRO A 124 -17.60 -1.20 -0.98
CA PRO A 124 -17.82 -2.17 0.08
C PRO A 124 -17.25 -1.70 1.43
N ASP A 125 -17.93 -2.05 2.53
CA ASP A 125 -17.50 -1.63 3.87
C ASP A 125 -16.17 -2.23 4.29
N ILE A 126 -15.75 -3.38 3.73
CA ILE A 126 -14.44 -3.99 4.03
C ILE A 126 -13.25 -3.15 3.51
N ILE A 127 -13.46 -2.29 2.51
CA ILE A 127 -12.39 -1.48 1.90
C ILE A 127 -12.41 -0.02 2.37
N LYS A 128 -13.10 0.30 3.46
CA LYS A 128 -13.13 1.64 4.06
C LYS A 128 -13.42 1.52 5.55
N ASN A 129 -13.23 2.59 6.32
CA ASN A 129 -13.81 2.63 7.66
C ASN A 129 -15.09 3.47 7.71
N GLU A 130 -15.87 3.29 8.78
CA GLU A 130 -17.16 3.98 8.99
C GLU A 130 -17.05 5.51 9.00
N LYS A 131 -15.95 6.02 9.56
CA LYS A 131 -15.64 7.45 9.61
C LYS A 131 -15.11 8.00 8.29
N ALA A 132 -14.79 7.12 7.32
CA ALA A 132 -14.14 7.48 6.07
C ALA A 132 -12.84 8.30 6.27
N THR A 133 -12.05 7.98 7.30
CA THR A 133 -10.67 8.50 7.46
C THR A 133 -9.69 7.78 6.55
N TRP A 134 -10.04 6.58 6.08
CA TRP A 134 -9.33 5.88 5.02
C TRP A 134 -10.30 5.07 4.15
N ALA A 135 -9.89 4.86 2.90
CA ALA A 135 -10.53 3.96 1.95
C ALA A 135 -9.46 3.34 1.03
N ALA A 136 -9.58 2.06 0.70
CA ALA A 136 -8.60 1.35 -0.10
C ALA A 136 -8.79 1.65 -1.59
N MET A 137 -7.72 2.11 -2.25
CA MET A 137 -7.75 2.41 -3.68
C MET A 137 -7.45 1.19 -4.57
N ALA A 138 -6.82 0.16 -4.00
CA ALA A 138 -6.43 -1.06 -4.68
C ALA A 138 -6.31 -2.21 -3.67
N VAL A 139 -6.52 -3.44 -4.15
CA VAL A 139 -6.25 -4.67 -3.41
C VAL A 139 -5.06 -5.34 -4.07
N GLU A 140 -4.00 -5.57 -3.30
CA GLU A 140 -2.78 -6.24 -3.78
C GLU A 140 -2.70 -7.64 -3.16
N PRO A 141 -3.08 -8.70 -3.91
CA PRO A 141 -2.90 -10.06 -3.42
C PRO A 141 -1.40 -10.39 -3.34
N THR A 142 -0.99 -10.99 -2.23
CA THR A 142 0.36 -11.54 -2.09
C THR A 142 0.33 -13.00 -2.50
N GLY A 143 1.22 -13.40 -3.41
CA GLY A 143 1.33 -14.77 -3.89
C GLY A 143 2.78 -15.22 -4.01
N VAL A 144 2.97 -16.51 -4.25
CA VAL A 144 4.28 -17.10 -4.55
C VAL A 144 4.44 -17.27 -6.05
N VAL A 145 5.59 -16.88 -6.58
CA VAL A 145 5.94 -17.04 -7.99
C VAL A 145 7.06 -18.06 -8.10
N TYR A 146 6.92 -18.98 -9.07
CA TYR A 146 7.88 -20.05 -9.30
C TYR A 146 8.47 -19.96 -10.71
N ASN A 147 9.70 -20.45 -10.85
CA ASN A 147 10.30 -20.71 -12.16
C ASN A 147 9.83 -22.10 -12.62
N ASP A 148 8.82 -22.13 -13.49
CA ASP A 148 8.16 -23.33 -13.98
C ASP A 148 9.13 -24.30 -14.68
N ALA A 149 10.00 -23.79 -15.55
CA ALA A 149 10.97 -24.58 -16.30
C ALA A 149 11.98 -25.24 -15.36
N LEU A 150 12.41 -24.51 -14.33
CA LEU A 150 13.33 -25.03 -13.34
C LEU A 150 12.66 -26.05 -12.42
N PHE A 151 11.44 -25.79 -11.96
CA PHE A 151 10.70 -26.69 -11.07
C PHE A 151 10.39 -28.02 -11.77
N ASN A 152 9.88 -27.96 -13.01
CA ASN A 152 9.64 -29.14 -13.83
C ASN A 152 10.90 -29.94 -14.08
N LYS A 153 12.06 -29.29 -14.25
CA LYS A 153 13.34 -29.98 -14.42
C LYS A 153 13.80 -30.67 -13.15
N LEU A 154 13.66 -30.02 -11.99
CA LEU A 154 14.19 -30.51 -10.72
C LEU A 154 13.32 -31.59 -10.08
N TYR A 155 12.02 -31.59 -10.35
CA TYR A 155 11.04 -32.52 -9.75
C TYR A 155 10.23 -33.28 -10.79
N ALA A 156 10.76 -33.48 -11.99
CA ALA A 156 10.11 -34.27 -13.05
C ALA A 156 9.68 -35.67 -12.55
N ASP A 157 10.51 -36.30 -11.73
CA ASP A 157 10.29 -37.60 -11.10
C ASP A 157 9.19 -37.60 -10.02
N LYS A 158 8.79 -36.41 -9.55
CA LYS A 158 7.78 -36.21 -8.50
C LYS A 158 6.49 -35.57 -9.01
N GLY A 159 6.31 -35.46 -10.33
CA GLY A 159 5.13 -34.84 -10.95
C GLY A 159 5.31 -33.38 -11.37
N GLY A 160 6.54 -32.85 -11.37
CA GLY A 160 6.82 -31.49 -11.83
C GLY A 160 6.08 -30.46 -10.99
N LEU A 161 5.26 -29.61 -11.62
CA LEU A 161 4.44 -28.60 -10.94
C LEU A 161 3.43 -29.18 -9.93
N ASP A 162 3.01 -30.43 -10.07
CA ASP A 162 2.09 -31.05 -9.11
C ASP A 162 2.76 -31.31 -7.75
N TYR A 163 4.09 -31.19 -7.69
CA TYR A 163 4.87 -31.30 -6.46
C TYR A 163 5.05 -29.95 -5.75
N LEU A 164 4.38 -28.87 -6.18
CA LEU A 164 4.51 -27.56 -5.54
C LEU A 164 3.97 -27.55 -4.09
N PRO A 165 4.57 -26.76 -3.18
CA PRO A 165 3.98 -26.49 -1.88
C PRO A 165 2.58 -25.89 -2.02
N THR A 166 1.61 -26.53 -1.37
CA THR A 166 0.22 -26.08 -1.27
C THR A 166 -0.10 -25.45 0.08
N THR A 167 0.79 -25.64 1.07
CA THR A 167 0.63 -25.12 2.45
C THR A 167 1.88 -24.38 2.92
N PHE A 168 1.73 -23.45 3.89
CA PHE A 168 2.87 -22.73 4.50
C PHE A 168 3.90 -23.66 5.14
N ASP A 169 3.46 -24.73 5.79
CA ASP A 169 4.36 -25.71 6.40
C ASP A 169 5.19 -26.44 5.34
N GLU A 170 4.57 -26.74 4.20
CA GLU A 170 5.32 -27.27 3.07
C GLU A 170 6.36 -26.28 2.59
N TYR A 171 6.09 -24.97 2.47
CA TYR A 171 7.08 -24.00 1.99
C TYR A 171 8.38 -23.93 2.82
N VAL A 172 8.33 -24.29 4.11
CA VAL A 172 9.49 -24.27 5.02
C VAL A 172 10.08 -25.65 5.29
N ASP A 173 9.57 -26.68 4.60
CA ASP A 173 10.02 -28.06 4.77
C ASP A 173 11.51 -28.19 4.39
N PRO A 174 12.36 -28.76 5.27
CA PRO A 174 13.77 -29.01 4.97
C PRO A 174 14.02 -29.80 3.69
N LYS A 175 13.03 -30.58 3.19
CA LYS A 175 13.15 -31.32 1.92
C LYS A 175 13.49 -30.44 0.71
N TRP A 176 13.19 -29.14 0.77
CA TRP A 176 13.51 -28.20 -0.31
C TRP A 176 14.98 -27.77 -0.33
N THR A 177 15.71 -28.04 0.76
CA THR A 177 17.15 -27.75 0.85
C THR A 177 18.01 -28.75 0.12
N GLU A 178 17.44 -29.87 -0.35
CA GLU A 178 18.15 -30.93 -1.06
C GLU A 178 17.39 -31.35 -2.33
N VAL A 179 18.08 -31.35 -3.46
CA VAL A 179 17.53 -31.86 -4.73
C VAL A 179 18.52 -32.85 -5.32
N ASN A 180 18.08 -34.09 -5.53
CA ASN A 180 18.87 -35.17 -6.13
C ASN A 180 20.21 -35.43 -5.40
N GLY A 181 20.20 -35.47 -4.06
CA GLY A 181 21.41 -35.73 -3.28
C GLY A 181 22.36 -34.55 -3.14
N LYS A 182 21.96 -33.34 -3.58
CA LYS A 182 22.78 -32.12 -3.54
C LYS A 182 22.06 -31.03 -2.76
N ILE A 183 22.80 -30.37 -1.85
CA ILE A 183 22.29 -29.24 -1.08
C ILE A 183 22.02 -28.06 -2.01
N GLY A 184 20.75 -27.71 -2.20
CA GLY A 184 20.31 -26.49 -2.84
C GLY A 184 20.32 -25.35 -1.81
N ILE A 185 21.49 -24.77 -1.54
CA ILE A 185 21.59 -23.68 -0.57
C ILE A 185 20.92 -22.42 -1.12
N ALA A 186 19.85 -21.98 -0.45
CA ALA A 186 19.28 -20.65 -0.64
C ALA A 186 20.37 -19.58 -0.45
N GLY A 187 20.64 -18.79 -1.48
CA GLY A 187 21.56 -17.65 -1.39
C GLY A 187 23.01 -17.90 -1.86
N GLN A 188 23.34 -19.09 -2.40
CA GLN A 188 24.57 -19.25 -3.19
C GLN A 188 24.30 -19.25 -4.69
N LYS A 189 25.29 -18.76 -5.46
CA LYS A 189 25.24 -18.57 -6.91
C LYS A 189 25.34 -19.94 -7.61
N ILE A 190 24.25 -20.72 -7.61
CA ILE A 190 24.11 -21.94 -8.41
C ILE A 190 22.86 -21.84 -9.27
N GLN A 191 22.99 -22.30 -10.52
CA GLN A 191 21.98 -22.45 -11.58
C GLN A 191 20.81 -23.41 -11.23
N THR A 192 20.50 -23.60 -9.95
CA THR A 192 19.41 -24.43 -9.44
C THR A 192 18.77 -23.71 -8.25
N SER A 193 18.21 -22.55 -8.52
CA SER A 193 17.41 -21.87 -7.52
C SER A 193 16.01 -22.47 -7.51
N HIS A 194 15.67 -23.30 -6.53
CA HIS A 194 14.37 -23.10 -5.89
C HIS A 194 14.39 -21.69 -5.28
N ALA A 195 14.20 -20.73 -6.19
CA ALA A 195 14.19 -19.34 -5.90
C ALA A 195 12.79 -19.07 -5.36
N ILE A 196 12.67 -19.09 -4.04
CA ILE A 196 12.22 -17.84 -3.42
C ILE A 196 13.26 -16.80 -3.88
N GLN A 197 13.13 -16.33 -5.12
CA GLN A 197 13.59 -15.01 -5.45
C GLN A 197 12.66 -14.18 -4.58
N SER A 198 13.12 -13.89 -3.36
CA SER A 198 12.89 -12.56 -2.85
C SER A 198 13.20 -11.68 -4.05
N LEU A 199 12.19 -10.97 -4.54
CA LEU A 199 12.38 -9.93 -5.53
C LEU A 199 13.25 -8.87 -4.83
N VAL A 200 14.53 -9.18 -4.55
CA VAL A 200 15.45 -8.36 -3.75
C VAL A 200 15.76 -7.07 -4.53
N ARG A 201 15.44 -7.04 -5.82
CA ARG A 201 15.53 -5.84 -6.66
C ARG A 201 14.22 -5.05 -6.76
N PHE A 202 13.16 -5.47 -6.06
CA PHE A 202 11.93 -4.73 -5.92
C PHE A 202 11.72 -4.41 -4.44
N PRO A 203 12.19 -3.25 -3.94
CA PRO A 203 11.95 -2.80 -2.57
C PRO A 203 10.49 -2.94 -2.14
N GLU A 204 9.57 -2.77 -3.08
CA GLU A 204 8.12 -2.87 -2.91
C GLU A 204 7.65 -4.33 -2.73
N GLY A 205 8.35 -5.34 -3.25
CA GLY A 205 8.01 -6.75 -3.05
C GLY A 205 8.16 -7.22 -1.59
N LYS A 206 8.94 -6.49 -0.79
CA LYS A 206 9.04 -6.74 0.66
C LYS A 206 7.82 -6.24 1.44
N MET A 207 6.99 -5.36 0.85
CA MET A 207 5.80 -4.79 1.49
C MET A 207 4.75 -5.84 1.80
N GLY A 208 4.53 -6.79 0.88
CA GLY A 208 3.66 -7.94 1.13
C GLY A 208 4.16 -8.77 2.31
N PHE A 209 5.48 -8.99 2.41
CA PHE A 209 6.07 -9.72 3.53
C PHE A 209 6.00 -8.94 4.86
N TYR A 210 6.17 -7.61 4.84
CA TYR A 210 5.94 -6.76 6.01
C TYR A 210 4.47 -6.72 6.45
N TYR A 211 3.52 -6.80 5.51
CA TYR A 211 2.10 -6.98 5.81
C TYR A 211 1.86 -8.33 6.52
N LEU A 212 2.44 -9.42 6.02
CA LEU A 212 2.36 -10.74 6.65
C LEU A 212 2.96 -10.76 8.07
N ILE A 213 4.11 -10.11 8.26
CA ILE A 213 4.75 -9.97 9.59
C ILE A 213 3.92 -9.09 10.51
N SER A 214 3.44 -7.94 10.03
CA SER A 214 2.56 -7.03 10.78
C SER A 214 1.28 -7.73 11.23
N LEU A 215 0.65 -8.49 10.35
CA LEU A 215 -0.50 -9.32 10.67
C LEU A 215 -0.12 -10.36 11.72
N LYS A 216 0.98 -11.10 11.56
CA LYS A 216 1.45 -12.06 12.57
C LYS A 216 1.63 -11.41 13.95
N GLU A 217 2.22 -10.22 14.03
CA GLU A 217 2.44 -9.49 15.28
C GLU A 217 1.13 -8.97 15.91
N HIS A 218 0.13 -8.59 15.11
CA HIS A 218 -1.09 -7.93 15.60
C HIS A 218 -2.28 -8.88 15.79
N ILE A 219 -2.41 -9.95 15.00
CA ILE A 219 -3.54 -10.92 15.05
C ILE A 219 -3.12 -12.34 15.44
N GLY A 220 -1.82 -12.64 15.52
CA GLY A 220 -1.30 -13.96 15.90
C GLY A 220 -1.41 -15.02 14.80
N GLU A 221 -0.53 -16.02 14.84
CA GLU A 221 -0.42 -17.10 13.82
C GLU A 221 -1.68 -17.96 13.69
N SER A 222 -2.53 -18.07 14.72
CA SER A 222 -3.73 -18.93 14.65
C SER A 222 -4.88 -18.30 13.85
N LYS A 223 -5.04 -16.97 13.90
CA LYS A 223 -6.09 -16.23 13.18
C LYS A 223 -5.74 -15.98 11.70
N TRP A 224 -4.46 -16.10 11.36
CA TRP A 224 -3.94 -16.10 9.99
C TRP A 224 -4.67 -17.14 9.10
N THR A 225 -4.79 -18.37 9.61
CA THR A 225 -5.44 -19.49 8.91
C THR A 225 -6.95 -19.33 8.73
N GLU A 226 -7.61 -18.54 9.58
CA GLU A 226 -9.05 -18.26 9.45
C GLU A 226 -9.34 -17.23 8.36
N LEU A 227 -8.44 -16.25 8.18
CA LEU A 227 -8.54 -15.21 7.15
C LEU A 227 -8.31 -15.74 5.73
N MET A 228 -7.50 -16.78 5.59
CA MET A 228 -7.22 -17.48 4.33
C MET A 228 -8.27 -18.55 3.96
N LYS A 229 -9.28 -18.77 4.82
CA LYS A 229 -10.38 -19.74 4.59
C LYS A 229 -11.63 -19.11 3.98
N LEU A 230 -11.54 -17.88 3.45
CA LEU A 230 -12.58 -17.26 2.62
C LEU A 230 -12.38 -17.64 1.15
#